data_AF-A0A328DKZ3-F1
#
_entry.id   AF-A0A328DKZ3-F1
#
_cell.length_a   1.000
_cell.length_b   1.000
_cell.length_c   1.000
_cell.angle_alpha   90.00
_cell.angle_beta   90.00
_cell.angle_gamma   90.00
#
_symmetry.space_group_name_H-M   'P 1'
#
loop_
_entity.id
_entity.type
_entity.pdbx_description
1 polymer ?
#
loop_
_entity_poly.entity_id
_entity_poly.type
_entity_poly.pdbx_seq_one_letter_code
_entity_poly.pdbx_strand_id
1 'polypeptide(L)'
;MHLFCRGETKGLTRFIRCLVMTSSSSRLLHAGYSLLGNLRNNSAGFMRASQEIISNDLYTQQMRTFIQMRTSLKVVDNSGAKRVMCIQALKGKKGARLGDTIVCSVKEAQAGGKVKKGEVHYGVVVRAAMPRGRCDGSEVKFDDNAVVLINKQGEPIGTRVMGPVPHELRRKKHLKILSLAQHIV
;
A
#
# COMPACT_ATOMS: atom_id res chain seq x y z
N MET A 1 22.46 12.05 -22.92
CA MET A 1 22.80 12.39 -21.53
C MET A 1 22.15 11.38 -20.59
N HIS A 2 22.93 10.43 -20.08
CA HIS A 2 22.50 9.41 -19.12
C HIS A 2 22.84 9.89 -17.71
N LEU A 3 21.85 10.03 -16.82
CA LEU A 3 22.11 10.16 -15.37
C LEU A 3 21.68 8.87 -14.65
N PHE A 4 22.67 8.16 -14.14
CA PHE A 4 22.57 6.94 -13.36
C PHE A 4 22.60 7.34 -11.87
N CYS A 5 21.54 7.12 -11.11
CA CYS A 5 21.59 7.26 -9.64
C CYS A 5 21.87 5.91 -9.00
N ARG A 6 23.10 5.74 -8.47
CA ARG A 6 23.50 4.66 -7.57
C ARG A 6 23.42 5.10 -6.10
N GLY A 7 23.33 4.11 -5.22
CA GLY A 7 23.68 4.18 -3.81
C GLY A 7 22.70 3.38 -2.95
N GLU A 8 23.08 2.62 -1.92
CA GLU A 8 24.32 1.96 -1.50
C GLU A 8 23.89 1.07 -0.29
N THR A 9 24.59 -0.04 -0.05
CA THR A 9 24.24 -1.09 0.92
C THR A 9 25.10 -1.04 2.18
N LYS A 10 24.52 -1.15 3.39
CA LYS A 10 25.13 -1.63 4.66
C LYS A 10 23.97 -2.25 5.50
N GLY A 11 23.95 -3.51 5.96
CA GLY A 11 24.84 -4.23 6.88
C GLY A 11 24.75 -3.60 8.29
N LEU A 12 24.43 -4.22 9.45
CA LEU A 12 24.34 -5.61 9.91
C LEU A 12 23.61 -5.61 11.30
N THR A 13 22.90 -6.71 11.65
CA THR A 13 22.66 -7.29 13.01
C THR A 13 22.24 -6.44 14.24
N ARG A 14 21.07 -6.76 14.85
CA ARG A 14 20.96 -7.51 16.13
C ARG A 14 19.50 -7.78 16.57
N PHE A 15 19.37 -8.89 17.29
CA PHE A 15 18.17 -9.66 17.71
C PHE A 15 17.50 -9.13 19.00
N ILE A 16 16.16 -9.25 19.05
CA ILE A 16 15.24 -9.76 20.11
C ILE A 16 15.59 -9.55 21.62
N ARG A 17 14.65 -8.97 22.40
CA ARG A 17 13.84 -9.56 23.53
C ARG A 17 13.31 -8.42 24.46
N CYS A 18 12.00 -8.15 24.51
CA CYS A 18 10.96 -8.64 25.45
C CYS A 18 10.96 -8.00 26.86
N LEU A 19 9.87 -7.25 27.10
CA LEU A 19 9.09 -6.96 28.33
C LEU A 19 9.56 -7.56 29.68
N VAL A 20 9.51 -6.77 30.77
CA VAL A 20 8.77 -7.04 32.03
C VAL A 20 8.79 -5.78 32.95
N MET A 21 7.64 -5.54 33.57
CA MET A 21 7.32 -4.55 34.60
C MET A 21 8.15 -4.69 35.88
N THR A 22 8.38 -3.59 36.63
CA THR A 22 8.06 -3.52 38.07
C THR A 22 7.87 -2.07 38.52
N SER A 23 6.93 -1.94 39.45
CA SER A 23 6.48 -0.77 40.21
C SER A 23 7.51 -0.26 41.22
N SER A 24 7.48 1.04 41.52
CA SER A 24 7.78 1.56 42.88
C SER A 24 7.19 2.95 43.10
N SER A 25 6.85 3.21 44.35
CA SER A 25 5.81 4.10 44.86
C SER A 25 6.39 5.36 45.54
N SER A 26 5.65 6.48 45.55
CA SER A 26 5.56 7.49 46.64
C SER A 26 4.68 8.66 46.17
N ARG A 27 3.45 8.83 46.66
CA ARG A 27 2.95 9.47 47.91
C ARG A 27 2.81 11.00 47.84
N LEU A 28 1.70 11.49 48.44
CA LEU A 28 1.28 12.88 48.80
C LEU A 28 0.33 13.55 47.77
N LEU A 29 -0.83 14.14 48.10
CA LEU A 29 -1.52 14.52 49.35
C LEU A 29 -3.05 14.64 49.12
N HIS A 30 -3.80 14.57 50.22
CA HIS A 30 -5.24 14.83 50.35
C HIS A 30 -5.61 16.32 50.12
N ALA A 31 -6.75 16.57 49.47
CA ALA A 31 -7.72 17.59 49.87
C ALA A 31 -9.05 17.32 49.15
N GLY A 32 -10.07 16.90 49.91
CA GLY A 32 -11.43 16.79 49.42
C GLY A 32 -12.17 18.11 49.59
N TYR A 33 -12.96 18.50 48.60
CA TYR A 33 -14.11 19.38 48.75
C TYR A 33 -15.19 18.90 47.78
N SER A 34 -16.28 18.41 48.34
CA SER A 34 -17.55 18.12 47.69
C SER A 34 -18.23 19.42 47.26
N LEU A 35 -18.86 19.47 46.08
CA LEU A 35 -20.11 20.20 45.83
C LEU A 35 -20.76 19.71 44.52
N LEU A 36 -22.01 19.27 44.66
CA LEU A 36 -22.92 18.86 43.60
C LEU A 36 -23.17 20.00 42.60
N GLY A 37 -23.14 19.67 41.30
CA GLY A 37 -23.58 20.56 40.23
C GLY A 37 -24.05 19.75 39.02
N ASN A 38 -25.37 19.63 38.87
CA ASN A 38 -26.06 19.01 37.74
C ASN A 38 -25.66 19.66 36.40
N LEU A 39 -25.25 18.87 35.41
CA LEU A 39 -25.37 19.21 33.98
C LEU A 39 -25.65 17.97 33.13
N ARG A 40 -26.96 17.73 32.98
CA ARG A 40 -27.68 17.56 31.71
C ARG A 40 -27.02 16.70 30.62
N ASN A 41 -27.65 15.55 30.39
CA ASN A 41 -27.48 14.63 29.26
C ASN A 41 -27.33 15.36 27.91
N ASN A 42 -26.21 15.11 27.22
CA ASN A 42 -26.08 15.32 25.78
C ASN A 42 -25.19 14.24 25.16
N SER A 43 -25.66 12.99 25.24
CA SER A 43 -24.99 11.81 24.66
C SER A 43 -25.22 11.64 23.14
N ALA A 44 -26.02 12.50 22.50
CA ALA A 44 -26.38 12.34 21.09
C ALA A 44 -25.45 13.05 20.09
N GLY A 45 -24.59 13.98 20.54
CA GLY A 45 -23.67 14.73 19.65
C GLY A 45 -22.30 14.07 19.44
N PHE A 46 -21.87 13.21 20.37
CA PHE A 46 -20.51 12.67 20.37
C PHE A 46 -20.33 11.41 19.49
N MET A 47 -21.44 10.77 19.12
CA MET A 47 -21.43 9.52 18.34
C MET A 47 -21.45 9.73 16.81
N ARG A 48 -21.79 10.94 16.33
CA ARG A 48 -21.79 11.25 14.89
C ARG A 48 -20.43 11.71 14.37
N ALA A 49 -19.69 12.48 15.16
CA ALA A 49 -18.33 12.92 14.79
C ALA A 49 -17.34 11.76 14.73
N SER A 50 -17.52 10.74 15.58
CA SER A 50 -16.65 9.56 15.64
C SER A 50 -16.79 8.65 14.41
N GLN A 51 -17.96 8.60 13.77
CA GLN A 51 -18.16 7.80 12.55
C GLN A 51 -17.48 8.43 11.32
N GLU A 52 -17.49 9.76 11.17
CA GLU A 52 -16.85 10.41 10.01
C GLU A 52 -15.31 10.51 10.13
N ILE A 53 -14.78 10.65 11.35
CA ILE A 53 -13.33 10.74 11.61
C ILE A 53 -12.62 9.41 11.28
N ILE A 54 -13.22 8.27 11.58
CA ILE A 54 -12.63 6.93 11.30
C ILE A 54 -12.57 6.67 9.78
N SER A 55 -13.61 7.05 9.05
CA SER A 55 -13.65 6.91 7.58
C SER A 55 -12.64 7.82 6.88
N ASN A 56 -12.41 9.03 7.39
CA ASN A 56 -11.44 9.95 6.81
C ASN A 56 -9.99 9.56 7.10
N ASP A 57 -9.67 9.02 8.28
CA ASP A 57 -8.30 8.56 8.62
C ASP A 57 -7.87 7.31 7.83
N LEU A 58 -8.79 6.37 7.59
CA LEU A 58 -8.57 5.23 6.69
C LEU A 58 -8.33 5.68 5.24
N TYR A 59 -9.04 6.71 4.78
CA TYR A 59 -8.87 7.26 3.43
C TYR A 59 -7.55 8.03 3.28
N THR A 60 -7.15 8.86 4.26
CA THR A 60 -5.87 9.60 4.22
C THR A 60 -4.65 8.71 4.45
N GLN A 61 -4.72 7.62 5.22
CA GLN A 61 -3.65 6.62 5.27
C GLN A 61 -3.42 5.96 3.91
N GLN A 62 -4.47 5.82 3.11
CA GLN A 62 -4.41 5.26 1.76
C GLN A 62 -3.79 6.22 0.73
N MET A 63 -3.81 7.54 0.99
CA MET A 63 -3.29 8.58 0.09
C MET A 63 -1.82 8.96 0.34
N ARG A 64 -1.21 8.60 1.48
CA ARG A 64 0.15 9.05 1.85
C ARG A 64 1.18 7.94 2.05
N THR A 65 0.78 6.67 1.96
CA THR A 65 1.69 5.56 2.27
C THR A 65 2.06 4.76 1.03
N PHE A 66 3.29 4.27 1.03
CA PHE A 66 3.78 3.30 0.06
C PHE A 66 2.89 2.05 0.10
N ILE A 67 2.85 1.30 -1.00
CA ILE A 67 2.19 -0.01 -1.00
C ILE A 67 2.97 -0.93 -0.08
N GLN A 68 2.38 -1.25 1.07
CA GLN A 68 2.99 -2.06 2.12
C GLN A 68 2.24 -3.37 2.30
N MET A 69 2.74 -4.23 3.20
CA MET A 69 2.07 -5.46 3.59
C MET A 69 0.59 -5.20 3.95
N ARG A 70 -0.30 -6.10 3.54
CA ARG A 70 -1.77 -6.03 3.70
C ARG A 70 -2.48 -4.95 2.87
N THR A 71 -1.77 -4.17 2.05
CA THR A 71 -2.43 -3.25 1.11
C THR A 71 -3.23 -4.06 0.07
N SER A 72 -4.50 -3.71 -0.13
CA SER A 72 -5.32 -4.27 -1.21
C SER A 72 -5.11 -3.49 -2.50
N LEU A 73 -4.91 -4.21 -3.62
CA LEU A 73 -4.71 -3.62 -4.95
C LEU A 73 -5.65 -4.25 -5.96
N LYS A 74 -6.11 -3.46 -6.92
CA LYS A 74 -6.85 -3.96 -8.08
C LYS A 74 -5.90 -4.64 -9.05
N VAL A 75 -6.34 -5.72 -9.67
CA VAL A 75 -5.63 -6.32 -10.79
C VAL A 75 -6.17 -5.72 -12.08
N VAL A 76 -5.28 -5.28 -12.96
CA VAL A 76 -5.63 -4.59 -14.21
C VAL A 76 -5.10 -5.33 -15.43
N ASP A 77 -5.20 -6.65 -15.40
CA ASP A 77 -4.95 -7.51 -16.54
C ASP A 77 -6.10 -8.52 -16.70
N ASN A 78 -6.08 -9.26 -17.80
CA ASN A 78 -7.06 -10.31 -18.07
C ASN A 78 -6.63 -11.71 -17.58
N SER A 79 -5.76 -11.80 -16.56
CA SER A 79 -5.35 -13.10 -15.98
C SER A 79 -6.51 -13.84 -15.26
N GLY A 80 -7.57 -13.12 -14.92
CA GLY A 80 -8.73 -13.61 -14.17
C GLY A 80 -8.73 -13.20 -12.70
N ALA A 81 -7.61 -12.71 -12.15
CA ALA A 81 -7.60 -12.10 -10.82
C ALA A 81 -8.28 -10.72 -10.86
N LYS A 82 -9.02 -10.38 -9.79
CA LYS A 82 -9.71 -9.08 -9.64
C LYS A 82 -9.06 -8.22 -8.56
N ARG A 83 -8.73 -8.82 -7.41
CA ARG A 83 -8.06 -8.16 -6.29
C ARG A 83 -6.98 -9.03 -5.71
N VAL A 84 -5.89 -8.37 -5.32
CA VAL A 84 -4.78 -8.98 -4.58
C VAL A 84 -4.49 -8.21 -3.30
N MET A 85 -3.81 -8.88 -2.39
CA MET A 85 -3.26 -8.28 -1.19
C MET A 85 -1.74 -8.39 -1.20
N CYS A 86 -1.05 -7.27 -1.04
CA CYS A 86 0.39 -7.22 -0.93
C CYS A 86 0.86 -8.01 0.30
N ILE A 87 1.83 -8.89 0.08
CA ILE A 87 2.53 -9.63 1.14
C ILE A 87 3.85 -8.92 1.42
N GLN A 88 4.60 -8.61 0.37
CA GLN A 88 5.94 -8.06 0.51
C GLN A 88 6.38 -7.27 -0.72
N ALA A 89 7.04 -6.14 -0.52
CA ALA A 89 7.76 -5.45 -1.58
C ALA A 89 9.11 -6.13 -1.83
N LEU A 90 9.47 -6.36 -3.10
CA LEU A 90 10.78 -6.93 -3.43
C LEU A 90 11.91 -5.94 -3.14
N LYS A 91 13.15 -6.46 -3.17
CA LYS A 91 14.39 -5.71 -2.91
C LYS A 91 14.54 -5.21 -1.46
N GLY A 92 13.92 -5.92 -0.50
CA GLY A 92 14.08 -5.65 0.93
C GLY A 92 13.48 -4.33 1.42
N LYS A 93 12.58 -3.72 0.63
CA LYS A 93 11.97 -2.44 0.98
C LYS A 93 10.78 -2.63 1.92
N LYS A 94 10.55 -1.65 2.81
CA LYS A 94 9.36 -1.59 3.68
C LYS A 94 8.05 -1.37 2.88
N GLY A 95 8.15 -0.81 1.67
CA GLY A 95 7.02 -0.60 0.79
C GLY A 95 7.43 -0.45 -0.67
N ALA A 96 6.46 -0.56 -1.56
CA ALA A 96 6.60 -0.45 -3.00
C ALA A 96 6.04 0.89 -3.50
N ARG A 97 6.70 1.41 -4.54
CA ARG A 97 6.23 2.57 -5.32
C ARG A 97 5.81 2.13 -6.72
N LEU A 98 5.36 3.09 -7.51
CA LEU A 98 5.10 2.89 -8.92
C LEU A 98 6.27 2.21 -9.66
N GLY A 99 5.95 1.14 -10.39
CA GLY A 99 6.89 0.31 -11.15
C GLY A 99 7.78 -0.61 -10.31
N ASP A 100 7.58 -0.71 -8.99
CA ASP A 100 8.23 -1.74 -8.18
C ASP A 100 7.43 -3.05 -8.23
N THR A 101 8.14 -4.17 -8.06
CA THR A 101 7.55 -5.51 -7.99
C THR A 101 7.23 -5.88 -6.54
N ILE A 102 6.09 -6.52 -6.35
CA ILE A 102 5.60 -7.04 -5.06
C ILE A 102 5.30 -8.53 -5.17
N VAL A 103 5.29 -9.22 -4.04
CA VAL A 103 4.66 -10.52 -3.85
C VAL A 103 3.26 -10.28 -3.30
N CYS A 104 2.25 -10.93 -3.85
CA CYS A 104 0.86 -10.72 -3.48
C CYS A 104 0.06 -12.03 -3.47
N SER A 105 -0.97 -12.08 -2.64
CA SER A 105 -1.96 -13.18 -2.63
C SER A 105 -3.24 -12.74 -3.31
N VAL A 106 -3.81 -13.62 -4.11
CA VAL A 106 -5.08 -13.39 -4.82
C VAL A 106 -6.23 -13.52 -3.83
N LYS A 107 -7.04 -12.47 -3.69
CA LYS A 107 -8.20 -12.43 -2.78
C LYS A 107 -9.51 -12.63 -3.51
N GLU A 108 -9.60 -12.14 -4.74
CA GLU A 108 -10.77 -12.29 -5.60
C GLU A 108 -10.31 -12.65 -7.02
N ALA A 109 -10.98 -13.63 -7.63
CA ALA A 109 -10.71 -14.08 -8.98
C ALA A 109 -12.02 -14.49 -9.67
N GLN A 110 -12.04 -14.43 -11.00
CA GLN A 110 -13.10 -14.94 -11.85
C GLN A 110 -13.00 -16.46 -11.99
N ALA A 111 -14.13 -17.16 -12.05
CA ALA A 111 -14.17 -18.57 -12.39
C ALA A 111 -13.60 -18.82 -13.80
N GLY A 112 -12.80 -19.88 -13.96
CA GLY A 112 -12.16 -20.23 -15.24
C GLY A 112 -10.96 -19.35 -15.65
N GLY A 113 -10.57 -18.37 -14.81
CA GLY A 113 -9.34 -17.59 -15.04
C GLY A 113 -8.06 -18.42 -14.89
N LYS A 114 -6.95 -17.95 -15.48
CA LYS A 114 -5.63 -18.57 -15.34
C LYS A 114 -5.15 -18.56 -13.88
N VAL A 115 -5.53 -17.52 -13.15
CA VAL A 115 -5.15 -17.30 -11.75
C VAL A 115 -6.34 -17.56 -10.83
N LYS A 116 -6.12 -18.34 -9.76
CA LYS A 116 -7.16 -18.73 -8.80
C LYS A 116 -7.04 -17.97 -7.48
N LYS A 117 -8.15 -17.88 -6.74
CA LYS A 117 -8.18 -17.31 -5.39
C LYS A 117 -7.26 -18.11 -4.46
N GLY A 118 -6.49 -17.41 -3.61
CA GLY A 118 -5.56 -18.00 -2.65
C GLY A 118 -4.14 -18.19 -3.18
N GLU A 119 -3.93 -18.17 -4.50
CA GLU A 119 -2.59 -18.29 -5.09
C GLU A 119 -1.71 -17.09 -4.75
N VAL A 120 -0.40 -17.33 -4.69
CA VAL A 120 0.62 -16.31 -4.49
C VAL A 120 1.33 -16.06 -5.81
N HIS A 121 1.34 -14.79 -6.23
CA HIS A 121 1.94 -14.35 -7.49
C HIS A 121 2.80 -13.11 -7.27
N TYR A 122 3.64 -12.81 -8.26
CA TYR A 122 4.34 -11.54 -8.34
C TYR A 122 3.46 -10.52 -9.08
N GLY A 123 3.59 -9.25 -8.73
CA GLY A 123 2.85 -8.17 -9.37
C GLY A 123 3.72 -6.94 -9.55
N VAL A 124 3.58 -6.25 -10.67
CA VAL A 124 4.19 -4.94 -10.91
C VAL A 124 3.16 -3.87 -10.60
N VAL A 125 3.51 -2.90 -9.74
CA VAL A 125 2.65 -1.75 -9.45
C VAL A 125 2.60 -0.84 -10.67
N VAL A 126 1.41 -0.68 -11.25
CA VAL A 126 1.19 0.17 -12.44
C VAL A 126 0.39 1.42 -12.14
N ARG A 127 -0.43 1.44 -11.08
CA ARG A 127 -1.06 2.67 -10.59
C ARG A 127 -0.87 2.76 -9.09
N ALA A 128 -0.64 3.97 -8.61
CA ALA A 128 -0.46 4.27 -7.20
C ALA A 128 -1.11 5.61 -6.85
N ALA A 129 -1.82 5.63 -5.73
CA ALA A 129 -2.37 6.86 -5.14
C ALA A 129 -1.28 7.76 -4.55
N MET A 130 -0.16 7.17 -4.15
CA MET A 130 1.03 7.91 -3.74
C MET A 130 1.65 8.58 -4.97
N PRO A 131 1.82 9.90 -4.95
CA PRO A 131 2.24 10.62 -6.14
C PRO A 131 3.77 10.51 -6.32
N ARG A 132 4.22 10.63 -7.58
CA ARG A 132 5.62 10.44 -7.97
C ARG A 132 6.09 11.57 -8.87
N GLY A 133 7.01 12.39 -8.36
CA GLY A 133 7.69 13.40 -9.17
C GLY A 133 8.55 12.81 -10.29
N ARG A 134 8.48 13.45 -11.45
CA ARG A 134 9.28 13.21 -12.65
C ARG A 134 10.46 14.18 -12.71
N CYS A 135 11.37 13.95 -13.67
CA CYS A 135 12.58 14.76 -13.82
C CYS A 135 12.31 16.14 -14.43
N ASP A 136 11.19 16.31 -15.13
CA ASP A 136 10.71 17.58 -15.68
C ASP A 136 9.94 18.43 -14.65
N GLY A 137 9.85 17.96 -13.40
CA GLY A 137 9.10 18.62 -12.33
C GLY A 137 7.61 18.29 -12.30
N SER A 138 7.06 17.61 -13.32
CA SER A 138 5.68 17.14 -13.29
C SER A 138 5.52 15.98 -12.28
N GLU A 139 4.28 15.72 -11.85
CA GLU A 139 3.97 14.64 -10.93
C GLU A 139 2.92 13.70 -11.51
N VAL A 140 3.12 12.40 -11.36
CA VAL A 140 2.13 11.38 -11.72
C VAL A 140 1.42 10.88 -10.46
N LYS A 141 0.10 10.88 -10.49
CA LYS A 141 -0.77 10.38 -9.43
C LYS A 141 -1.99 9.71 -10.05
N PHE A 142 -2.41 8.59 -9.49
CA PHE A 142 -3.62 7.90 -9.87
C PHE A 142 -4.63 7.91 -8.72
N ASP A 143 -5.90 7.63 -9.02
CA ASP A 143 -6.95 7.57 -8.00
C ASP A 143 -6.89 6.28 -7.17
N ASP A 144 -6.34 5.21 -7.76
CA ASP A 144 -6.29 3.89 -7.14
C ASP A 144 -4.91 3.20 -7.24
N ASN A 145 -4.74 2.17 -6.39
CA ASN A 145 -3.59 1.28 -6.41
C ASN A 145 -3.91 0.05 -7.27
N ALA A 146 -3.12 -0.18 -8.31
CA ALA A 146 -3.34 -1.29 -9.23
C ALA A 146 -2.04 -2.00 -9.66
N VAL A 147 -2.17 -3.29 -9.98
CA VAL A 147 -1.06 -4.16 -10.37
C VAL A 147 -1.37 -4.96 -11.63
N VAL A 148 -0.31 -5.35 -12.32
CA VAL A 148 -0.33 -6.40 -13.36
C VAL A 148 0.41 -7.61 -12.81
N LEU A 149 -0.18 -8.80 -12.93
CA LEU A 149 0.43 -10.03 -12.46
C LEU A 149 1.51 -10.51 -13.41
N ILE A 150 2.62 -10.97 -12.84
CA ILE A 150 3.79 -11.47 -13.55
C ILE A 150 4.23 -12.82 -13.01
N ASN A 151 4.86 -13.61 -13.87
CA ASN A 151 5.52 -14.85 -13.48
C ASN A 151 6.88 -14.57 -12.79
N LYS A 152 7.57 -15.64 -12.39
CA LYS A 152 8.91 -15.55 -11.75
C LYS A 152 9.97 -14.94 -12.66
N GLN A 153 9.78 -15.05 -13.98
CA GLN A 153 10.64 -14.50 -15.03
C GLN A 153 10.39 -13.01 -15.28
N GLY A 154 9.39 -12.41 -14.62
CA GLY A 154 9.05 -10.99 -14.78
C GLY A 154 8.15 -10.70 -15.99
N GLU A 155 7.54 -11.73 -16.56
CA GLU A 155 6.67 -11.61 -17.73
C GLU A 155 5.20 -11.58 -17.32
N PRO A 156 4.35 -10.80 -18.01
CA PRO A 156 2.93 -10.69 -17.66
C PRO A 156 2.19 -12.02 -17.87
N ILE A 157 1.34 -12.37 -16.91
CA ILE A 157 0.48 -13.57 -16.98
C ILE A 157 -0.72 -13.32 -17.91
N GLY A 158 -1.28 -12.12 -17.83
CA GLY A 158 -2.30 -11.63 -18.75
C GLY A 158 -1.74 -11.33 -20.14
N THR A 159 -2.61 -11.40 -21.13
CA THR A 159 -2.30 -11.07 -22.53
C THR A 159 -2.69 -9.62 -22.87
N ARG A 160 -3.39 -8.91 -21.97
CA ARG A 160 -3.75 -7.50 -22.12
C ARG A 160 -3.80 -6.80 -20.77
N VAL A 161 -3.39 -5.54 -20.75
CA VAL A 161 -3.48 -4.66 -19.57
C VAL A 161 -4.63 -3.67 -19.77
N MET A 162 -5.43 -3.47 -18.72
CA MET A 162 -6.64 -2.64 -18.72
C MET A 162 -6.37 -1.28 -18.09
N GLY A 163 -6.84 -0.22 -18.75
CA GLY A 163 -6.73 1.16 -18.25
C GLY A 163 -5.36 1.81 -18.49
N PRO A 164 -5.15 3.02 -17.92
CA PRO A 164 -3.96 3.81 -18.15
C PRO A 164 -2.74 3.22 -17.43
N VAL A 165 -1.58 3.30 -18.10
CA VAL A 165 -0.30 2.77 -17.62
C VAL A 165 0.81 3.81 -17.75
N PRO A 166 1.59 4.07 -16.69
CA PRO A 166 2.63 5.11 -16.70
C PRO A 166 3.88 4.72 -17.51
N HIS A 167 4.46 5.66 -18.25
CA HIS A 167 5.68 5.47 -19.03
C HIS A 167 6.93 5.17 -18.17
N GLU A 168 6.88 5.42 -16.85
CA GLU A 168 7.90 5.11 -15.84
C GLU A 168 8.33 3.64 -15.87
N LEU A 169 7.45 2.75 -16.32
CA LEU A 169 7.73 1.32 -16.49
C LEU A 169 8.89 1.06 -17.46
N ARG A 170 9.17 1.98 -18.41
CA ARG A 170 10.35 1.88 -19.30
C ARG A 170 11.65 1.88 -18.50
N ARG A 171 11.77 2.82 -17.55
CA ARG A 171 12.96 2.94 -16.68
C ARG A 171 13.12 1.75 -15.74
N LYS A 172 12.01 1.07 -15.42
CA LYS A 172 11.96 -0.10 -14.56
C LYS A 172 12.14 -1.43 -15.31
N LYS A 173 12.38 -1.39 -16.63
CA LYS A 173 12.55 -2.57 -17.51
C LYS A 173 11.30 -3.44 -17.65
N HIS A 174 10.11 -2.88 -17.50
CA HIS A 174 8.83 -3.57 -17.70
C HIS A 174 8.24 -3.30 -19.09
N LEU A 175 9.05 -3.44 -20.14
CA LEU A 175 8.67 -3.09 -21.52
C LEU A 175 7.52 -3.95 -22.06
N LYS A 176 7.47 -5.25 -21.71
CA LYS A 176 6.37 -6.13 -22.12
C LYS A 176 5.01 -5.64 -21.62
N ILE A 177 4.94 -5.12 -20.39
CA ILE A 177 3.69 -4.58 -19.83
C ILE A 177 3.23 -3.34 -20.62
N LEU A 178 4.16 -2.46 -20.98
CA LEU A 178 3.84 -1.28 -21.79
C LEU A 178 3.36 -1.65 -23.20
N SER A 179 3.92 -2.69 -23.80
CA SER A 179 3.49 -3.18 -25.11
C SER A 179 2.07 -3.76 -25.11
N LEU A 180 1.59 -4.25 -23.95
CA LEU A 180 0.24 -4.81 -23.79
C LEU A 180 -0.79 -3.79 -23.31
N ALA A 181 -0.36 -2.55 -23.01
CA ALA A 181 -1.21 -1.50 -22.47
C ALA A 181 -1.97 -0.78 -23.59
N GLN A 182 -3.24 -0.50 -23.35
CA GLN A 182 -4.10 0.22 -24.30
C GLN A 182 -3.82 1.73 -24.32
N HIS A 183 -3.45 2.33 -23.18
CA HIS A 183 -3.22 3.76 -23.04
C HIS A 183 -2.03 4.02 -22.10
N ILE A 184 -1.12 4.91 -22.51
CA ILE A 184 0.11 5.24 -21.78
C ILE A 184 0.07 6.70 -21.32
N VAL A 185 0.47 6.96 -20.07
CA VAL A 185 0.45 8.28 -19.39
C VAL A 185 1.84 8.66 -18.86
#